data_AF-A0A7U3NLR1-F1
#
_entry.id   AF-A0A7U3NLR1-F1
#
_cell.length_a   1.000
_cell.length_b   1.000
_cell.length_c   1.000
_cell.angle_alpha   90.00
_cell.angle_beta   90.00
_cell.angle_gamma   90.00
#
_symmetry.space_group_name_H-M   'P 1'
#
loop_
_entity.id
_entity.type
_entity.pdbx_description
1 polymer ?
#
loop_
_entity_poly.entity_id
_entity_poly.type
_entity_poly.pdbx_seq_one_letter_code
_entity_poly.pdbx_strand_id
1 'polypeptide(L)'
;MTLQPSHSAADIQAWLVTNLAELIGVETDEIDIRENLENYGLDSAQAMTLVSQLEKMLGFQPSPVLLWHYPNIESLSQRLAESDRLESPLGLDISPDAQVHPMVLNLAAEVVLDPTIDPANAVSVDVATPKHIFLTGGTGFLGAFIIRELLEETDADIYCLVRAANGLEAKTKLQKNLQQYAIWDEKFNSRIIAVVGDLAQPLLGINPEQFQILASNIDTIYHSAALLNYVYPYSALKTANVLGTQEVLRLACHTKVKPVHYVSSVAVFESSAYAGHLVEEQDDFDHWEGIYLGYSQTKWVAEKLVKVARDRGLPVTIHRPPLIAGDSKTGICNTHDFINLMTKGCLQMGTFPDVDYMLDMSPVDYVSKAIVYLSRQPESLGKAFHLQHPQPISLKDLVEWVKYFGYPIEMIPYEEWQSKLINEVSSTENPLYTLRPFLLERWSDEQLTIPDLYLQSRRPIISCQATLQALSGSSITCPPIDSQLLMTYTSYLVQTGFLTLA
;
A
#
# COMPACT_ATOMS: atom_id res chain seq x y z
N MET A 1 -35.28 -18.11 24.00
CA MET A 1 -35.04 -17.43 22.71
C MET A 1 -35.67 -16.05 22.80
N THR A 2 -34.89 -15.06 23.20
CA THR A 2 -35.23 -13.64 23.07
C THR A 2 -35.05 -13.27 21.61
N LEU A 3 -36.14 -12.90 20.93
CA LEU A 3 -36.11 -12.37 19.57
C LEU A 3 -35.32 -11.05 19.60
N GLN A 4 -34.18 -10.97 18.91
CA GLN A 4 -33.54 -9.68 18.66
C GLN A 4 -34.41 -8.87 17.69
N PRO A 5 -34.66 -7.58 17.97
CA PRO A 5 -35.42 -6.73 17.07
C PRO A 5 -34.61 -6.48 15.81
N SER A 6 -35.22 -6.67 14.63
CA SER A 6 -34.60 -6.24 13.38
C SER A 6 -34.45 -4.71 13.39
N HIS A 7 -33.27 -4.23 13.06
CA HIS A 7 -32.93 -2.82 13.07
C HIS A 7 -33.28 -2.19 11.72
N SER A 8 -34.01 -1.07 11.72
CA SER A 8 -34.27 -0.34 10.48
C SER A 8 -33.02 0.43 10.05
N ALA A 9 -32.92 0.76 8.75
CA ALA A 9 -31.81 1.61 8.25
C ALA A 9 -31.73 2.95 9.01
N ALA A 10 -32.86 3.51 9.45
CA ALA A 10 -32.89 4.73 10.25
C ALA A 10 -32.27 4.54 11.64
N ASP A 11 -32.51 3.39 12.28
CA ASP A 11 -31.94 3.07 13.60
C ASP A 11 -30.42 2.87 13.49
N ILE A 12 -29.97 2.15 12.47
CA ILE A 12 -28.55 1.92 12.19
C ILE A 12 -27.86 3.23 11.83
N GLN A 13 -28.48 4.08 11.00
CA GLN A 13 -27.97 5.40 10.65
C GLN A 13 -27.80 6.30 11.87
N ALA A 14 -28.82 6.39 12.73
CA ALA A 14 -28.75 7.19 13.95
C ALA A 14 -27.62 6.69 14.87
N TRP A 15 -27.51 5.37 15.02
CA TRP A 15 -26.45 4.76 15.80
C TRP A 15 -25.05 5.05 15.23
N LEU A 16 -24.88 4.92 13.91
CA LEU A 16 -23.62 5.21 13.22
C LEU A 16 -23.19 6.66 13.40
N VAL A 17 -24.13 7.61 13.28
CA VAL A 17 -23.85 9.04 13.52
C VAL A 17 -23.36 9.26 14.95
N THR A 18 -24.04 8.70 15.95
CA THR A 18 -23.65 8.87 17.36
C THR A 18 -22.29 8.27 17.66
N ASN A 19 -22.03 7.02 17.24
CA ASN A 19 -20.78 6.34 17.55
C ASN A 19 -19.61 6.93 16.75
N LEU A 20 -19.83 7.36 15.50
CA LEU A 20 -18.80 8.05 14.72
C LEU A 20 -18.43 9.37 15.38
N ALA A 21 -19.42 10.19 15.75
CA ALA A 21 -19.21 11.48 16.41
C ALA A 21 -18.40 11.32 17.72
N GLU A 22 -18.77 10.35 18.56
CA GLU A 22 -18.04 10.03 19.79
C GLU A 22 -16.59 9.60 19.51
N LEU A 23 -16.40 8.76 18.49
CA LEU A 23 -15.11 8.16 18.17
C LEU A 23 -14.10 9.18 17.59
N ILE A 24 -14.57 10.18 16.85
CA ILE A 24 -13.72 11.25 16.31
C ILE A 24 -13.75 12.54 17.15
N GLY A 25 -14.58 12.60 18.19
CA GLY A 25 -14.63 13.70 19.15
C GLY A 25 -15.32 14.96 18.63
N VAL A 26 -16.40 14.81 17.86
CA VAL A 26 -17.23 15.90 17.31
C VAL A 26 -18.67 15.78 17.77
N GLU A 27 -19.47 16.82 17.53
CA GLU A 27 -20.92 16.78 17.78
C GLU A 27 -21.66 16.05 16.65
N THR A 28 -22.81 15.44 16.96
CA THR A 28 -23.54 14.60 15.98
C THR A 28 -24.07 15.37 14.76
N ASP A 29 -24.27 16.68 14.88
CA ASP A 29 -24.72 17.56 13.79
C ASP A 29 -23.59 17.95 12.82
N GLU A 30 -22.33 17.71 13.19
CA GLU A 30 -21.16 17.88 12.32
C GLU A 30 -20.93 16.66 11.41
N ILE A 31 -21.68 15.57 11.62
CA ILE A 31 -21.64 14.37 10.79
C ILE A 31 -22.65 14.49 9.64
N ASP A 32 -22.14 14.58 8.41
CA ASP A 32 -22.91 14.46 7.18
C ASP A 32 -23.00 12.98 6.80
N ILE A 33 -24.23 12.46 6.79
CA ILE A 33 -24.53 11.07 6.45
C ILE A 33 -24.16 10.68 5.00
N ARG A 34 -23.89 11.66 4.13
CA ARG A 34 -23.48 11.47 2.72
C ARG A 34 -22.00 11.65 2.48
N GLU A 35 -21.28 12.21 3.45
CA GLU A 35 -19.83 12.38 3.38
C GLU A 35 -19.12 11.03 3.48
N ASN A 36 -17.98 10.90 2.81
CA ASN A 36 -17.22 9.65 2.87
C ASN A 36 -16.63 9.47 4.29
N LEU A 37 -16.81 8.30 4.89
CA LEU A 37 -16.27 7.89 6.18
C LEU A 37 -14.75 8.13 6.28
N GLU A 38 -14.02 8.02 5.16
CA GLU A 38 -12.58 8.31 5.08
C GLU A 38 -12.23 9.78 5.35
N ASN A 39 -13.11 10.72 4.99
CA ASN A 39 -12.89 12.15 5.18
C ASN A 39 -12.99 12.57 6.66
N TYR A 40 -13.61 11.72 7.49
CA TYR A 40 -13.59 11.87 8.95
C TYR A 40 -12.28 11.40 9.60
N GLY A 41 -11.31 10.93 8.80
CA GLY A 41 -9.99 10.56 9.29
C GLY A 41 -9.96 9.25 10.07
N LEU A 42 -10.95 8.37 9.86
CA LEU A 42 -11.00 7.05 10.47
C LEU A 42 -9.77 6.22 10.06
N ASP A 43 -8.99 5.81 11.06
CA ASP A 43 -7.97 4.79 10.86
C ASP A 43 -8.53 3.37 10.94
N SER A 44 -7.71 2.37 10.61
CA SER A 44 -8.15 0.97 10.60
C SER A 44 -8.51 0.41 11.98
N ALA A 45 -7.95 0.95 13.07
CA ALA A 45 -8.29 0.52 14.44
C ALA A 45 -9.63 1.11 14.88
N GLN A 46 -9.87 2.37 14.56
CA GLN A 46 -11.14 3.07 14.75
C GLN A 46 -12.28 2.41 13.96
N ALA A 47 -12.04 2.10 12.68
CA ALA A 47 -12.99 1.38 11.85
C ALA A 47 -13.33 -0.01 12.42
N MET A 48 -12.33 -0.77 12.87
CA MET A 48 -12.57 -2.07 13.51
C MET A 48 -13.32 -1.96 14.84
N THR A 49 -13.08 -0.90 15.61
CA THR A 49 -13.84 -0.61 16.83
C THR A 49 -15.31 -0.37 16.51
N LEU A 50 -15.59 0.44 15.49
CA LEU A 50 -16.94 0.70 15.01
C LEU A 50 -17.64 -0.59 14.53
N VAL A 51 -16.94 -1.45 13.81
CA VAL A 51 -17.48 -2.76 13.36
C VAL A 51 -17.77 -3.69 14.53
N SER A 52 -16.89 -3.77 15.52
CA SER A 52 -17.12 -4.60 16.71
C SER A 52 -18.31 -4.09 17.55
N GLN A 53 -18.51 -2.78 17.59
CA GLN A 53 -19.68 -2.18 18.23
C GLN A 53 -20.97 -2.41 17.42
N LEU A 54 -20.91 -2.34 16.09
CA LEU A 54 -22.01 -2.72 15.19
C LEU A 54 -22.41 -4.17 15.36
N GLU A 55 -21.45 -5.09 15.48
CA GLU A 55 -21.71 -6.52 15.73
C GLU A 55 -22.54 -6.72 17.00
N LYS A 56 -22.19 -6.02 18.09
CA LYS A 56 -22.96 -6.07 19.34
C LYS A 56 -24.38 -5.55 19.19
N MET A 57 -24.58 -4.53 18.35
CA MET A 57 -25.90 -3.98 18.08
C MET A 57 -26.73 -4.94 17.23
N LEU A 58 -26.18 -5.40 16.11
CA LEU A 58 -26.90 -6.14 15.08
C LEU A 58 -27.09 -7.63 15.44
N GLY A 59 -26.27 -8.19 16.33
CA GLY A 59 -26.36 -9.60 16.72
C GLY A 59 -25.76 -10.58 15.70
N PHE A 60 -25.23 -10.07 14.58
CA PHE A 60 -24.40 -10.80 13.62
C PHE A 60 -23.10 -10.01 13.38
N GLN A 61 -22.10 -10.66 12.80
CA GLN A 61 -20.80 -10.04 12.53
C GLN A 61 -20.77 -9.46 11.10
N PRO A 62 -21.04 -8.15 10.90
CA PRO A 62 -20.92 -7.54 9.58
C PRO A 62 -19.48 -7.62 9.08
N SER A 63 -19.28 -7.89 7.78
CA SER A 63 -17.93 -7.82 7.19
C SER A 63 -17.38 -6.40 7.40
N PRO A 64 -16.17 -6.25 7.97
CA PRO A 64 -15.53 -4.94 8.13
C PRO A 64 -15.35 -4.18 6.80
N VAL A 65 -15.34 -4.89 5.67
CA VAL A 65 -15.24 -4.27 4.34
C VAL A 65 -16.51 -3.56 3.91
N LEU A 66 -17.65 -3.84 4.55
CA LEU A 66 -18.89 -3.09 4.31
C LEU A 66 -18.73 -1.60 4.60
N LEU A 67 -17.94 -1.22 5.61
CA LEU A 67 -17.63 0.20 5.90
C LEU A 67 -17.04 0.92 4.68
N TRP A 68 -16.33 0.19 3.83
CA TRP A 68 -15.58 0.77 2.73
C TRP A 68 -16.27 0.58 1.37
N HIS A 69 -17.04 -0.50 1.21
CA HIS A 69 -17.90 -0.70 0.02
C HIS A 69 -19.10 0.25 0.02
N TYR A 70 -19.56 0.67 1.20
CA TYR A 70 -20.65 1.63 1.38
C TYR A 70 -20.08 2.84 2.12
N PRO A 71 -19.43 3.77 1.38
CA PRO A 71 -18.48 4.71 1.96
C PRO A 71 -19.13 5.82 2.79
N ASN A 72 -20.46 5.86 2.93
CA ASN A 72 -21.15 6.84 3.75
C ASN A 72 -22.24 6.19 4.61
N ILE A 73 -22.63 6.87 5.69
CA ILE A 73 -23.57 6.33 6.67
C ILE A 73 -24.93 5.99 6.03
N GLU A 74 -25.40 6.81 5.08
CA GLU A 74 -26.68 6.59 4.37
C GLU A 74 -26.67 5.24 3.63
N SER A 75 -25.64 4.96 2.83
CA SER A 75 -25.54 3.72 2.06
C SER A 75 -25.21 2.50 2.92
N LEU A 76 -24.36 2.66 3.94
CA LEU A 76 -23.98 1.59 4.86
C LEU A 76 -25.16 1.13 5.70
N SER A 77 -25.93 2.06 6.26
CA SER A 77 -27.10 1.75 7.08
C SER A 77 -28.19 1.02 6.30
N GLN A 78 -28.40 1.39 5.03
CA GLN A 78 -29.31 0.67 4.12
C GLN A 78 -28.86 -0.77 3.92
N ARG A 79 -27.57 -0.98 3.59
CA ARG A 79 -27.04 -2.33 3.39
C ARG A 79 -27.13 -3.20 4.64
N LEU A 80 -26.73 -2.66 5.79
CA LEU A 80 -26.76 -3.40 7.06
C LEU A 80 -28.19 -3.78 7.45
N ALA A 81 -29.18 -2.93 7.20
CA ALA A 81 -30.60 -3.24 7.41
C ALA A 81 -31.12 -4.32 6.45
N GLU A 82 -30.61 -4.41 5.23
CA GLU A 82 -30.92 -5.52 4.31
C GLU A 82 -30.32 -6.84 4.80
N SER A 83 -29.06 -6.84 5.24
CA SER A 83 -28.38 -8.03 5.79
C SER A 83 -29.05 -8.53 7.08
N ASP A 84 -29.43 -7.63 7.98
CA ASP A 84 -30.16 -7.94 9.21
C ASP A 84 -31.50 -8.64 8.94
N ARG A 85 -32.19 -8.26 7.86
CA ARG A 85 -33.43 -8.92 7.43
C ARG A 85 -33.21 -10.31 6.85
N LEU A 86 -32.08 -10.53 6.18
CA LEU A 86 -31.72 -11.82 5.58
C LEU A 86 -31.30 -12.85 6.64
N GLU A 87 -30.71 -12.40 7.75
CA GLU A 87 -30.30 -13.29 8.86
C GLU A 87 -31.36 -13.42 9.98
N SER A 88 -32.47 -12.67 9.90
CA SER A 88 -33.59 -12.77 10.84
C SER A 88 -34.37 -14.10 10.68
N PRO A 89 -34.86 -14.75 11.75
CA PRO A 89 -35.55 -16.05 11.69
C PRO A 89 -36.86 -16.09 10.88
N LEU A 90 -37.33 -14.93 10.40
CA LEU A 90 -38.54 -14.75 9.59
C LEU A 90 -38.19 -14.72 8.09
N GLY A 91 -37.41 -15.70 7.63
CA GLY A 91 -37.03 -15.86 6.22
C GLY A 91 -38.27 -15.87 5.32
N LEU A 92 -38.51 -14.75 4.64
CA LEU A 92 -39.32 -14.75 3.42
C LEU A 92 -38.41 -15.30 2.33
N ASP A 93 -38.89 -16.32 1.60
CA ASP A 93 -38.25 -16.86 0.40
C ASP A 93 -37.95 -15.70 -0.58
N ILE A 94 -36.68 -15.27 -0.62
CA ILE A 94 -36.16 -14.42 -1.68
C ILE A 94 -35.08 -15.23 -2.38
N SER A 95 -35.20 -15.30 -3.70
CA SER A 95 -34.46 -16.16 -4.63
C SER A 95 -32.94 -16.26 -4.37
N PRO A 96 -32.30 -17.39 -4.74
CA PRO A 96 -30.84 -17.59 -4.61
C PRO A 96 -29.96 -16.53 -5.30
N ASP A 97 -30.55 -15.72 -6.18
CA ASP A 97 -29.87 -14.62 -6.91
C ASP A 97 -29.60 -13.38 -6.05
N ALA A 98 -29.97 -13.36 -4.76
CA ALA A 98 -29.77 -12.21 -3.87
C ALA A 98 -28.42 -12.21 -3.11
N GLN A 99 -27.49 -13.11 -3.44
CA GLN A 99 -26.08 -12.90 -3.12
C GLN A 99 -25.58 -11.77 -4.03
N VAL A 100 -25.68 -10.53 -3.54
CA VAL A 100 -25.12 -9.36 -4.21
C VAL A 100 -23.60 -9.54 -4.28
N HIS A 101 -23.12 -10.11 -5.38
CA HIS A 101 -21.71 -10.06 -5.73
C HIS A 101 -21.31 -8.58 -5.75
N PRO A 102 -20.26 -8.15 -5.02
CA PRO A 102 -19.77 -6.79 -5.13
C PRO A 102 -19.55 -6.50 -6.61
N MET A 103 -20.14 -5.40 -7.08
CA MET A 103 -20.15 -5.00 -8.49
C MET A 103 -18.74 -5.19 -9.07
N VAL A 104 -18.58 -6.12 -10.02
CA VAL A 104 -17.25 -6.48 -10.54
C VAL A 104 -16.62 -5.25 -11.16
N LEU A 105 -15.65 -4.66 -10.46
CA LEU A 105 -14.92 -3.50 -10.93
C LEU A 105 -14.14 -3.89 -12.20
N ASN A 106 -14.47 -3.25 -13.32
CA ASN A 106 -13.70 -3.40 -14.55
C ASN A 106 -12.47 -2.47 -14.51
N LEU A 107 -11.32 -3.01 -14.12
CA LEU A 107 -10.08 -2.22 -14.01
C LEU A 107 -9.63 -1.65 -15.36
N ALA A 108 -9.89 -2.33 -16.47
CA ALA A 108 -9.54 -1.80 -17.79
C ALA A 108 -10.32 -0.52 -18.13
N ALA A 109 -11.58 -0.41 -17.68
CA ALA A 109 -12.39 0.80 -17.87
C ALA A 109 -11.91 2.00 -17.03
N GLU A 110 -11.12 1.75 -15.98
CA GLU A 110 -10.53 2.77 -15.11
C GLU A 110 -9.24 3.37 -15.69
N VAL A 111 -8.65 2.74 -16.73
CA VAL A 111 -7.44 3.23 -17.40
C VAL A 111 -7.79 4.36 -18.37
N VAL A 112 -8.11 5.52 -17.81
CA VAL A 112 -8.41 6.74 -18.58
C VAL A 112 -7.45 7.85 -18.16
N LEU A 113 -6.43 8.09 -18.99
CA LEU A 113 -5.51 9.22 -18.82
C LEU A 113 -6.07 10.45 -19.52
N ASP A 114 -6.24 11.55 -18.78
CA ASP A 114 -6.66 12.85 -19.31
C ASP A 114 -5.91 13.19 -20.62
N PRO A 115 -6.62 13.49 -21.72
CA PRO A 115 -6.01 13.75 -23.02
C PRO A 115 -5.09 14.98 -23.04
N THR A 116 -5.24 15.90 -22.09
CA THR A 116 -4.37 17.09 -21.96
C THR A 116 -2.99 16.76 -21.38
N ILE A 117 -2.82 15.56 -20.80
CA ILE A 117 -1.52 15.05 -20.36
C ILE A 117 -0.79 14.52 -21.58
N ASP A 118 -0.11 15.43 -22.26
CA ASP A 118 0.61 15.17 -23.50
C ASP A 118 2.00 15.85 -23.42
N PRO A 119 3.10 15.09 -23.53
CA PRO A 119 4.46 15.63 -23.55
C PRO A 119 4.74 16.28 -24.92
N ALA A 120 4.08 17.42 -25.19
CA ALA A 120 4.22 18.14 -26.45
C ALA A 120 5.70 18.44 -26.75
N ASN A 121 6.21 17.90 -27.87
CA ASN A 121 7.60 18.03 -28.32
C ASN A 121 8.66 17.57 -27.29
N ALA A 122 8.57 16.33 -26.80
CA ALA A 122 9.62 15.73 -25.99
C ALA A 122 11.00 15.82 -26.69
N VAL A 123 11.88 16.64 -26.13
CA VAL A 123 13.30 16.71 -26.50
C VAL A 123 14.07 15.71 -25.62
N SER A 124 15.28 15.30 -26.03
CA SER A 124 16.16 14.51 -25.17
C SER A 124 16.33 15.19 -23.81
N VAL A 125 16.03 14.47 -22.72
CA VAL A 125 16.18 14.99 -21.36
C VAL A 125 17.44 14.44 -20.71
N ASP A 126 18.19 15.31 -20.04
CA ASP A 126 19.32 14.89 -19.19
C ASP A 126 18.78 14.29 -17.88
N VAL A 127 18.95 12.97 -17.74
CA VAL A 127 18.59 12.22 -16.53
C VAL A 127 19.76 12.06 -15.56
N ALA A 128 21.00 12.33 -15.99
CA ALA A 128 22.19 12.00 -15.23
C ALA A 128 22.51 13.08 -14.17
N THR A 129 22.21 14.34 -14.47
CA THR A 129 22.55 15.50 -13.62
C THR A 129 21.39 16.45 -13.31
N PRO A 130 20.30 15.96 -12.69
CA PRO A 130 19.19 16.84 -12.30
C PRO A 130 19.63 17.86 -11.25
N LYS A 131 19.13 19.09 -11.32
CA LYS A 131 19.36 20.12 -10.29
C LYS A 131 18.20 20.21 -9.31
N HIS A 132 16.98 19.98 -9.80
CA HIS A 132 15.76 20.04 -9.00
C HIS A 132 14.93 18.78 -9.18
N ILE A 133 14.77 18.01 -8.11
CA ILE A 133 14.04 16.75 -8.10
C ILE A 133 12.72 16.95 -7.36
N PHE A 134 11.60 16.54 -7.94
CA PHE A 134 10.34 16.45 -7.21
C PHE A 134 10.12 15.02 -6.73
N LEU A 135 9.85 14.84 -5.44
CA LEU A 135 9.60 13.54 -4.83
C LEU A 135 8.22 13.55 -4.17
N THR A 136 7.38 12.59 -4.53
CA THR A 136 6.23 12.26 -3.69
C THR A 136 6.55 11.08 -2.79
N GLY A 137 6.04 11.10 -1.56
CA GLY A 137 6.19 9.99 -0.60
C GLY A 137 7.39 10.12 0.31
N GLY A 138 8.03 11.31 0.38
CA GLY A 138 9.18 11.57 1.25
C GLY A 138 8.91 11.42 2.76
N THR A 139 7.64 11.40 3.18
CA THR A 139 7.20 11.08 4.55
C THR A 139 6.91 9.59 4.78
N GLY A 140 7.13 8.74 3.78
CA GLY A 140 7.01 7.28 3.89
C GLY A 140 8.35 6.59 4.15
N PHE A 141 8.30 5.26 4.29
CA PHE A 141 9.50 4.43 4.52
C PHE A 141 10.45 4.45 3.31
N LEU A 142 10.04 3.91 2.16
CA LEU A 142 10.89 3.88 0.96
C LEU A 142 11.31 5.30 0.53
N GLY A 143 10.41 6.28 0.61
CA GLY A 143 10.71 7.66 0.23
C GLY A 143 11.82 8.29 1.08
N ALA A 144 11.91 7.96 2.38
CA ALA A 144 13.01 8.40 3.23
C ALA A 144 14.37 7.88 2.73
N PHE A 145 14.42 6.61 2.34
CA PHE A 145 15.63 5.99 1.81
C PHE A 145 15.96 6.48 0.40
N ILE A 146 14.97 6.77 -0.45
CA ILE A 146 15.20 7.45 -1.73
C ILE A 146 15.81 8.85 -1.49
N ILE A 147 15.33 9.61 -0.50
CA ILE A 147 15.94 10.90 -0.12
C ILE A 147 17.41 10.71 0.28
N ARG A 148 17.72 9.70 1.12
CA ARG A 148 19.10 9.38 1.50
C ARG A 148 19.98 9.19 0.27
N GLU A 149 19.59 8.28 -0.62
CA GLU A 149 20.40 7.97 -1.81
C GLU A 149 20.52 9.18 -2.74
N LEU A 150 19.45 9.97 -2.95
CA LEU A 150 19.50 11.18 -3.78
C LEU A 150 20.45 12.24 -3.21
N LEU A 151 20.50 12.39 -1.88
CA LEU A 151 21.42 13.33 -1.22
C LEU A 151 22.88 12.90 -1.34
N GLU A 152 23.15 11.59 -1.32
CA GLU A 152 24.48 11.01 -1.43
C GLU A 152 25.00 10.98 -2.88
N GLU A 153 24.12 10.71 -3.84
CA GLU A 153 24.49 10.43 -5.23
C GLU A 153 24.36 11.63 -6.18
N THR A 154 23.77 12.73 -5.71
CA THR A 154 23.55 13.94 -6.51
C THR A 154 23.82 15.21 -5.69
N ASP A 155 23.96 16.35 -6.38
CA ASP A 155 23.97 17.69 -5.77
C ASP A 155 22.58 18.37 -5.83
N ALA A 156 21.53 17.65 -6.24
CA ALA A 156 20.22 18.21 -6.50
C ALA A 156 19.47 18.66 -5.23
N ASP A 157 18.63 19.68 -5.38
CA ASP A 157 17.62 20.06 -4.40
C ASP A 157 16.38 19.14 -4.56
N ILE A 158 15.87 18.63 -3.44
CA ILE A 158 14.78 17.65 -3.38
C ILE A 158 13.52 18.34 -2.84
N TYR A 159 12.55 18.54 -3.72
CA TYR A 159 11.23 19.10 -3.44
C TYR A 159 10.26 17.98 -3.09
N CYS A 160 9.96 17.83 -1.81
CA CYS A 160 9.10 16.76 -1.31
C CYS A 160 7.65 17.24 -1.14
N LEU A 161 6.70 16.59 -1.80
CA LEU A 161 5.27 16.80 -1.57
C LEU A 161 4.87 16.28 -0.18
N VAL A 162 4.24 17.13 0.63
CA VAL A 162 3.84 16.79 2.00
C VAL A 162 2.45 17.34 2.32
N ARG A 163 1.58 16.46 2.81
CA ARG A 163 0.28 16.83 3.38
C ARG A 163 0.45 17.46 4.75
N ALA A 164 0.24 18.77 4.83
CA ALA A 164 0.38 19.59 6.04
C ALA A 164 -0.44 20.88 5.91
N ALA A 165 -0.71 21.57 7.01
CA ALA A 165 -1.42 22.85 6.99
C ALA A 165 -0.56 23.99 6.45
N ASN A 166 0.76 23.92 6.61
CA ASN A 166 1.70 24.95 6.15
C ASN A 166 3.12 24.41 5.97
N GLY A 167 4.01 25.23 5.40
CA GLY A 167 5.38 24.84 5.07
C GLY A 167 6.26 24.47 6.27
N LEU A 168 6.04 25.07 7.44
CA LEU A 168 6.80 24.75 8.65
C LEU A 168 6.44 23.36 9.18
N GLU A 169 5.15 23.04 9.21
CA GLU A 169 4.68 21.70 9.57
C GLU A 169 5.16 20.66 8.56
N ALA A 170 5.09 20.97 7.26
CA ALA A 170 5.59 20.09 6.20
C ALA A 170 7.08 19.76 6.36
N LYS A 171 7.92 20.78 6.63
CA LYS A 171 9.36 20.62 6.90
C LYS A 171 9.59 19.75 8.15
N THR A 172 8.86 20.04 9.23
CA THR A 172 8.95 19.28 10.49
C THR A 172 8.58 17.81 10.29
N LYS A 173 7.54 17.50 9.52
CA LYS A 173 7.13 16.12 9.20
C LYS A 173 8.21 15.36 8.46
N LEU A 174 8.83 15.97 7.43
CA LEU A 174 9.94 15.36 6.70
C LEU A 174 11.15 15.13 7.61
N GLN A 175 11.55 16.13 8.38
CA GLN A 175 12.66 16.02 9.31
C GLN A 175 12.44 14.89 10.32
N LYS A 176 11.25 14.83 10.94
CA LYS A 176 10.91 13.77 11.89
C LYS A 176 10.95 12.38 11.25
N ASN A 177 10.44 12.24 10.03
CA ASN A 177 10.48 10.97 9.29
C ASN A 177 11.93 10.53 9.02
N LEU A 178 12.78 11.44 8.55
CA LEU A 178 14.20 11.15 8.28
C LEU A 178 14.97 10.87 9.57
N GLN A 179 14.65 11.53 10.68
CA GLN A 179 15.24 11.25 12.00
C GLN A 179 14.84 9.87 12.52
N GLN A 180 13.57 9.48 12.35
CA GLN A 180 13.07 8.15 12.74
C GLN A 180 13.87 7.02 12.08
N TYR A 181 14.30 7.22 10.83
CA TYR A 181 15.10 6.24 10.10
C TYR A 181 16.62 6.49 10.18
N ALA A 182 17.08 7.35 11.09
CA ALA A 182 18.49 7.72 11.28
C ALA A 182 19.19 8.26 10.01
N ILE A 183 18.44 8.96 9.15
CA ILE A 183 18.92 9.54 7.88
C ILE A 183 19.20 11.04 8.02
N TRP A 184 18.49 11.75 8.89
CA TRP A 184 18.62 13.21 9.00
C TRP A 184 20.02 13.65 9.44
N ASP A 185 20.61 14.55 8.65
CA ASP A 185 21.84 15.28 8.98
C ASP A 185 21.61 16.76 8.64
N GLU A 186 21.98 17.66 9.54
CA GLU A 186 21.73 19.10 9.40
C GLU A 186 22.40 19.68 8.15
N LYS A 187 23.48 19.07 7.67
CA LYS A 187 24.15 19.49 6.43
C LYS A 187 23.25 19.37 5.19
N PHE A 188 22.23 18.53 5.22
CA PHE A 188 21.30 18.33 4.11
C PHE A 188 20.04 19.21 4.19
N ASN A 189 19.87 19.97 5.28
CA ASN A 189 18.66 20.74 5.54
C ASN A 189 18.32 21.73 4.40
N SER A 190 19.33 22.36 3.79
CA SER A 190 19.12 23.30 2.68
C SER A 190 18.63 22.63 1.38
N ARG A 191 18.98 21.35 1.17
CA ARG A 191 18.63 20.59 -0.03
C ARG A 191 17.27 19.90 0.05
N ILE A 192 16.66 19.83 1.23
CA ILE A 192 15.34 19.21 1.43
C ILE A 192 14.29 20.31 1.53
N ILE A 193 13.52 20.52 0.46
CA ILE A 193 12.48 21.55 0.36
C ILE A 193 11.10 20.91 0.51
N ALA A 194 10.32 21.37 1.48
CA ALA A 194 8.96 20.90 1.67
C ALA A 194 7.99 21.66 0.76
N VAL A 195 7.18 20.94 -0.02
CA VAL A 195 6.10 21.46 -0.86
C VAL A 195 4.78 21.03 -0.24
N VAL A 196 4.00 21.99 0.26
CA VAL A 196 2.68 21.70 0.83
C VAL A 196 1.73 21.32 -0.29
N GLY A 197 1.10 20.16 -0.17
CA GLY A 197 0.10 19.68 -1.10
C GLY A 197 -0.42 18.30 -0.71
N ASP A 198 -1.39 17.80 -1.46
CA ASP A 198 -2.02 16.51 -1.23
C ASP A 198 -2.15 15.76 -2.56
N LEU A 199 -1.62 14.53 -2.59
CA LEU A 199 -1.68 13.66 -3.74
C LEU A 199 -3.12 13.35 -4.17
N ALA A 200 -4.08 13.37 -3.24
CA ALA A 200 -5.48 13.10 -3.50
C ALA A 200 -6.25 14.32 -4.09
N GLN A 201 -5.60 15.45 -4.33
CA GLN A 201 -6.23 16.67 -4.80
C GLN A 201 -5.79 17.03 -6.23
N PRO A 202 -6.65 17.69 -7.03
CA PRO A 202 -6.25 18.26 -8.32
C PRO A 202 -5.00 19.14 -8.18
N LEU A 203 -4.12 19.11 -9.19
CA LEU A 203 -2.83 19.80 -9.17
C LEU A 203 -1.98 19.47 -7.93
N LEU A 204 -2.14 18.25 -7.39
CA LEU A 204 -1.46 17.79 -6.17
C LEU A 204 -1.81 18.65 -4.94
N GLY A 205 -2.97 19.32 -4.93
CA GLY A 205 -3.38 20.24 -3.87
C GLY A 205 -2.50 21.51 -3.78
N ILE A 206 -1.65 21.74 -4.78
CA ILE A 206 -0.79 22.91 -4.88
C ILE A 206 -1.59 24.01 -5.60
N ASN A 207 -1.48 25.26 -5.15
CA ASN A 207 -2.17 26.34 -5.83
C ASN A 207 -1.64 26.51 -7.28
N PRO A 208 -2.47 26.97 -8.24
CA PRO A 208 -2.09 26.97 -9.65
C PRO A 208 -0.81 27.76 -9.98
N GLU A 209 -0.56 28.89 -9.30
CA GLU A 209 0.64 29.70 -9.51
C GLU A 209 1.91 28.98 -9.03
N GLN A 210 1.85 28.36 -7.85
CA GLN A 210 2.95 27.54 -7.32
C GLN A 210 3.18 26.29 -8.15
N PHE A 211 2.11 25.65 -8.65
CA PHE A 211 2.21 24.51 -9.54
C PHE A 211 2.92 24.90 -10.85
N GLN A 212 2.61 26.07 -11.42
CA GLN A 212 3.31 26.61 -12.59
C GLN A 212 4.80 26.86 -12.32
N ILE A 213 5.13 27.44 -11.16
CA ILE A 213 6.52 27.68 -10.75
C ILE A 213 7.25 26.34 -10.58
N LEU A 214 6.64 25.37 -9.90
CA LEU A 214 7.20 24.03 -9.71
C LEU A 214 7.46 23.36 -11.07
N ALA A 215 6.47 23.36 -11.96
CA ALA A 215 6.55 22.80 -13.30
C ALA A 215 7.68 23.41 -14.15
N SER A 216 8.00 24.68 -13.94
CA SER A 216 9.07 25.37 -14.68
C SER A 216 10.47 24.99 -14.19
N ASN A 217 10.61 24.65 -12.90
CA ASN A 217 11.91 24.45 -12.26
C ASN A 217 12.31 22.98 -12.12
N ILE A 218 11.39 22.07 -11.83
CA ILE A 218 11.69 20.64 -11.61
C ILE A 218 12.21 19.99 -12.88
N ASP A 219 13.29 19.22 -12.76
CA ASP A 219 13.94 18.53 -13.87
C ASP A 219 13.50 17.07 -14.00
N THR A 220 13.32 16.37 -12.88
CA THR A 220 12.88 14.96 -12.84
C THR A 220 11.95 14.70 -11.65
N ILE A 221 11.09 13.70 -11.77
CA ILE A 221 10.10 13.33 -10.76
C ILE A 221 10.33 11.89 -10.31
N TYR A 222 10.38 11.69 -8.99
CA TYR A 222 10.27 10.38 -8.35
C TYR A 222 8.88 10.27 -7.72
N HIS A 223 8.05 9.40 -8.27
CA HIS A 223 6.71 9.18 -7.76
C HIS A 223 6.70 7.90 -6.91
N SER A 224 6.91 8.06 -5.60
CA SER A 224 6.92 6.94 -4.64
C SER A 224 5.72 6.93 -3.68
N ALA A 225 4.92 8.00 -3.63
CA ALA A 225 3.74 8.03 -2.79
C ALA A 225 2.65 7.07 -3.29
N ALA A 226 2.10 6.29 -2.36
CA ALA A 226 0.85 5.58 -2.49
C ALA A 226 0.23 5.44 -1.10
N LEU A 227 -1.10 5.48 -1.03
CA LEU A 227 -1.85 4.99 0.12
C LEU A 227 -1.89 3.46 0.02
N LEU A 228 -1.14 2.80 0.91
CA LEU A 228 -1.11 1.35 1.05
C LEU A 228 -1.93 0.96 2.26
N ASN A 229 -2.99 0.19 2.02
CA ASN A 229 -3.85 -0.38 3.05
C ASN A 229 -4.33 -1.75 2.56
N TYR A 230 -4.26 -2.75 3.43
CA TYR A 230 -4.56 -4.15 3.09
C TYR A 230 -6.05 -4.50 3.19
N VAL A 231 -6.87 -3.58 3.68
CA VAL A 231 -8.31 -3.78 3.90
C VAL A 231 -9.14 -2.86 2.99
N TYR A 232 -8.59 -1.71 2.62
CA TYR A 232 -9.34 -0.72 1.84
C TYR A 232 -9.61 -1.22 0.41
N PRO A 233 -10.83 -0.99 -0.11
CA PRO A 233 -11.19 -1.31 -1.48
C PRO A 233 -10.55 -0.32 -2.45
N TYR A 234 -10.63 -0.63 -3.75
CA TYR A 234 -10.13 0.25 -4.80
C TYR A 234 -10.69 1.68 -4.73
N SER A 235 -11.98 1.85 -4.47
CA SER A 235 -12.64 3.17 -4.42
C SER A 235 -11.98 4.13 -3.43
N ALA A 236 -11.64 3.63 -2.23
CA ALA A 236 -10.96 4.38 -1.17
C ALA A 236 -9.53 4.79 -1.57
N LEU A 237 -8.84 3.91 -2.30
CA LEU A 237 -7.44 4.10 -2.66
C LEU A 237 -7.28 4.86 -4.00
N LYS A 238 -8.31 4.88 -4.85
CA LYS A 238 -8.28 5.43 -6.22
C LYS A 238 -7.82 6.88 -6.25
N THR A 239 -8.33 7.73 -5.37
CA THR A 239 -8.04 9.16 -5.40
C THR A 239 -6.54 9.43 -5.21
N ALA A 240 -5.92 8.81 -4.20
CA ALA A 240 -4.49 8.97 -3.95
C ALA A 240 -3.64 8.21 -4.98
N ASN A 241 -3.96 6.95 -5.27
CA ASN A 241 -3.06 6.07 -6.02
C ASN A 241 -3.22 6.17 -7.54
N VAL A 242 -4.42 6.47 -8.04
CA VAL A 242 -4.70 6.53 -9.48
C VAL A 242 -4.78 7.97 -9.95
N LEU A 243 -5.66 8.79 -9.34
CA LEU A 243 -5.82 10.19 -9.72
C LEU A 243 -4.59 11.01 -9.32
N GLY A 244 -3.98 10.71 -8.18
CA GLY A 244 -2.70 11.32 -7.80
C GLY A 244 -1.56 11.02 -8.78
N THR A 245 -1.46 9.78 -9.29
CA THR A 245 -0.51 9.47 -10.37
C THR A 245 -0.81 10.28 -11.63
N GLN A 246 -2.08 10.49 -11.97
CA GLN A 246 -2.48 11.32 -13.09
C GLN A 246 -2.02 12.78 -12.93
N GLU A 247 -2.15 13.36 -11.74
CA GLU A 247 -1.69 14.72 -11.46
C GLU A 247 -0.15 14.84 -11.44
N VAL A 248 0.56 13.77 -11.07
CA VAL A 248 2.02 13.70 -11.23
C VAL A 248 2.42 13.68 -12.71
N LEU A 249 1.73 12.89 -13.54
CA LEU A 249 1.97 12.86 -15.00
C LEU A 249 1.63 14.21 -15.65
N ARG A 250 0.60 14.90 -15.14
CA ARG A 250 0.27 16.28 -15.52
C ARG A 250 1.41 17.23 -15.22
N LEU A 251 1.97 17.20 -14.00
CA LEU A 251 3.16 17.99 -13.66
C LEU A 251 4.34 17.66 -14.58
N ALA A 252 4.53 16.38 -14.92
CA ALA A 252 5.61 15.93 -15.79
C ALA A 252 5.53 16.50 -17.21
N CYS A 253 4.32 16.71 -17.74
CA CYS A 253 4.09 17.28 -19.07
C CYS A 253 3.97 18.81 -19.06
N HIS A 254 3.69 19.42 -17.89
CA HIS A 254 3.40 20.85 -17.80
C HIS A 254 4.66 21.72 -17.93
N THR A 255 4.61 22.76 -18.78
CA THR A 255 5.71 23.71 -19.11
C THR A 255 6.91 23.10 -19.83
N LYS A 256 7.51 22.04 -19.29
CA LYS A 256 8.63 21.29 -19.86
C LYS A 256 8.47 19.81 -19.49
N VAL A 257 8.92 18.92 -20.37
CA VAL A 257 8.92 17.48 -20.13
C VAL A 257 9.90 17.13 -19.00
N LYS A 258 9.46 16.31 -18.06
CA LYS A 258 10.25 15.82 -16.92
C LYS A 258 10.20 14.30 -16.90
N PRO A 259 11.33 13.59 -16.88
CA PRO A 259 11.36 12.16 -16.69
C PRO A 259 10.66 11.77 -15.39
N VAL A 260 9.91 10.66 -15.44
CA VAL A 260 9.17 10.14 -14.29
C VAL A 260 9.71 8.77 -13.92
N HIS A 261 10.29 8.67 -12.72
CA HIS A 261 10.65 7.42 -12.09
C HIS A 261 9.49 6.99 -11.19
N TYR A 262 8.67 6.08 -11.70
CA TYR A 262 7.45 5.62 -11.05
C TYR A 262 7.73 4.38 -10.20
N VAL A 263 7.48 4.47 -8.90
CA VAL A 263 7.52 3.30 -8.02
C VAL A 263 6.17 2.61 -8.07
N SER A 264 6.12 1.51 -8.81
CA SER A 264 4.99 0.60 -8.90
C SER A 264 5.09 -0.51 -7.84
N SER A 265 4.66 -1.74 -8.15
CA SER A 265 4.81 -2.93 -7.34
C SER A 265 4.71 -4.17 -8.23
N VAL A 266 5.33 -5.29 -7.84
CA VAL A 266 5.09 -6.59 -8.50
C VAL A 266 3.64 -7.07 -8.35
N ALA A 267 2.85 -6.44 -7.47
CA ALA A 267 1.42 -6.70 -7.29
C ALA A 267 0.57 -6.51 -8.57
N VAL A 268 1.09 -5.81 -9.59
CA VAL A 268 0.42 -5.70 -10.91
C VAL A 268 0.27 -7.04 -11.63
N PHE A 269 0.99 -8.08 -11.19
CA PHE A 269 0.93 -9.44 -11.74
C PHE A 269 0.12 -10.43 -10.88
N GLU A 270 -0.70 -9.94 -9.95
CA GLU A 270 -1.51 -10.80 -9.05
C GLU A 270 -2.75 -11.42 -9.72
N SER A 271 -2.98 -11.16 -11.01
CA SER A 271 -4.04 -11.85 -11.74
C SER A 271 -3.74 -13.35 -11.80
N SER A 272 -4.79 -14.15 -11.60
CA SER A 272 -4.75 -15.61 -11.74
C SER A 272 -4.23 -16.08 -13.11
N ALA A 273 -4.30 -15.23 -14.14
CA ALA A 273 -3.76 -15.52 -15.47
C ALA A 273 -2.23 -15.70 -15.49
N TYR A 274 -1.51 -15.18 -14.51
CA TYR A 274 -0.05 -15.31 -14.41
C TYR A 274 0.40 -16.45 -13.46
N ALA A 275 -0.54 -17.17 -12.83
CA ALA A 275 -0.21 -18.25 -11.91
C ALA A 275 0.66 -19.33 -12.57
N GLY A 276 1.81 -19.64 -11.96
CA GLY A 276 2.77 -20.63 -12.46
C GLY A 276 3.57 -20.19 -13.70
N HIS A 277 3.36 -18.99 -14.22
CA HIS A 277 4.09 -18.45 -15.36
C HIS A 277 5.31 -17.64 -14.92
N LEU A 278 6.40 -17.75 -15.68
CA LEU A 278 7.53 -16.83 -15.57
C LEU A 278 7.11 -15.46 -16.13
N VAL A 279 7.34 -14.41 -15.36
CA VAL A 279 7.07 -13.01 -15.74
C VAL A 279 8.38 -12.24 -15.75
N GLU A 280 8.76 -11.74 -16.91
CA GLU A 280 9.94 -10.90 -17.12
C GLU A 280 9.60 -9.41 -16.98
N GLU A 281 10.61 -8.56 -16.77
CA GLU A 281 10.39 -7.15 -16.44
C GLU A 281 9.65 -6.37 -17.53
N GLN A 282 9.91 -6.71 -18.80
CA GLN A 282 9.31 -6.01 -19.95
C GLN A 282 7.99 -6.64 -20.42
N ASP A 283 7.53 -7.71 -19.77
CA ASP A 283 6.26 -8.33 -20.13
C ASP A 283 5.10 -7.34 -19.95
N ASP A 284 4.11 -7.49 -20.83
CA ASP A 284 2.84 -6.82 -20.65
C ASP A 284 1.99 -7.52 -19.60
N PHE A 285 1.16 -6.72 -18.93
CA PHE A 285 0.30 -7.18 -17.84
C PHE A 285 -1.15 -6.79 -18.13
N ASP A 286 -1.75 -7.40 -19.16
CA ASP A 286 -3.09 -7.04 -19.64
C ASP A 286 -4.22 -7.65 -18.83
N HIS A 287 -3.97 -8.79 -18.20
CA HIS A 287 -4.92 -9.44 -17.31
C HIS A 287 -4.99 -8.74 -15.95
N TRP A 288 -6.21 -8.52 -15.50
CA TRP A 288 -6.55 -7.91 -14.21
C TRP A 288 -7.56 -8.77 -13.44
N GLU A 289 -8.15 -9.76 -14.10
CA GLU A 289 -9.11 -10.69 -13.54
C GLU A 289 -8.48 -11.47 -12.38
N GLY A 290 -9.19 -11.55 -11.26
CA GLY A 290 -8.68 -12.21 -10.06
C GLY A 290 -7.74 -11.35 -9.19
N ILE A 291 -7.51 -10.08 -9.54
CA ILE A 291 -6.89 -9.12 -8.61
C ILE A 291 -7.98 -8.60 -7.66
N TYR A 292 -7.99 -9.08 -6.42
CA TYR A 292 -9.02 -8.72 -5.43
C TYR A 292 -8.56 -7.64 -4.43
N LEU A 293 -7.27 -7.56 -4.13
CA LEU A 293 -6.76 -6.58 -3.18
C LEU A 293 -6.82 -5.16 -3.75
N GLY A 294 -7.56 -4.25 -3.08
CA GLY A 294 -7.77 -2.87 -3.54
C GLY A 294 -6.47 -2.11 -3.85
N TYR A 295 -5.43 -2.31 -3.04
CA TYR A 295 -4.10 -1.75 -3.29
C TYR A 295 -3.55 -2.22 -4.65
N SER A 296 -3.51 -3.53 -4.89
CA SER A 296 -3.02 -4.15 -6.12
C SER A 296 -3.82 -3.67 -7.34
N GLN A 297 -5.14 -3.56 -7.20
CA GLN A 297 -6.03 -2.99 -8.22
C GLN A 297 -5.62 -1.55 -8.58
N THR A 298 -5.36 -0.68 -7.60
CA THR A 298 -4.92 0.69 -7.88
C THR A 298 -3.53 0.76 -8.50
N LYS A 299 -2.59 -0.10 -8.10
CA LYS A 299 -1.24 -0.15 -8.71
C LYS A 299 -1.30 -0.62 -10.15
N TRP A 300 -2.16 -1.59 -10.47
CA TRP A 300 -2.39 -2.04 -11.84
C TRP A 300 -2.89 -0.89 -12.73
N VAL A 301 -3.94 -0.16 -12.30
CA VAL A 301 -4.50 0.96 -13.05
C VAL A 301 -3.49 2.10 -13.19
N ALA A 302 -2.84 2.49 -12.09
CA ALA A 302 -1.88 3.59 -12.09
C ALA A 302 -0.67 3.30 -12.98
N GLU A 303 -0.14 2.08 -12.98
CA GLU A 303 0.95 1.70 -13.88
C GLU A 303 0.50 1.68 -15.35
N LYS A 304 -0.73 1.25 -15.65
CA LYS A 304 -1.29 1.36 -17.00
C LYS A 304 -1.39 2.82 -17.46
N LEU A 305 -1.82 3.75 -16.60
CA LEU A 305 -1.82 5.19 -16.91
C LEU A 305 -0.41 5.72 -17.22
N VAL A 306 0.58 5.27 -16.44
CA VAL A 306 2.00 5.60 -16.65
C VAL A 306 2.51 5.04 -17.99
N LYS A 307 2.14 3.81 -18.35
CA LYS A 307 2.43 3.22 -19.67
C LYS A 307 1.76 4.02 -20.81
N VAL A 308 0.51 4.44 -20.66
CA VAL A 308 -0.16 5.32 -21.65
C VAL A 308 0.59 6.64 -21.82
N ALA A 309 1.04 7.29 -20.73
CA ALA A 309 1.84 8.51 -20.82
C ALA A 309 3.20 8.26 -21.50
N ARG A 310 3.85 7.14 -21.20
CA ARG A 310 5.08 6.70 -21.89
C ARG A 310 4.86 6.54 -23.39
N ASP A 311 3.76 5.89 -23.79
CA ASP A 311 3.43 5.64 -25.18
C ASP A 311 3.08 6.95 -25.92
N ARG A 312 2.62 7.99 -25.20
CA ARG A 312 2.52 9.38 -25.70
C ARG A 312 3.87 10.10 -25.82
N GLY A 313 4.97 9.50 -25.35
CA GLY A 313 6.33 10.03 -25.47
C GLY A 313 6.95 10.53 -24.17
N LEU A 314 6.30 10.35 -23.01
CA LEU A 314 6.85 10.79 -21.72
C LEU A 314 8.01 9.87 -21.33
N PRO A 315 9.21 10.39 -20.99
CA PRO A 315 10.30 9.55 -20.50
C PRO A 315 9.94 8.97 -19.13
N VAL A 316 9.79 7.66 -19.05
CA VAL A 316 9.36 6.96 -17.84
C VAL A 316 10.31 5.81 -17.53
N THR A 317 10.61 5.60 -16.25
CA THR A 317 11.20 4.35 -15.75
C THR A 317 10.28 3.79 -14.66
N ILE A 318 9.91 2.52 -14.75
CA ILE A 318 9.02 1.86 -13.80
C ILE A 318 9.85 0.96 -12.87
N HIS A 319 9.68 1.12 -11.56
CA HIS A 319 10.34 0.31 -10.54
C HIS A 319 9.28 -0.49 -9.79
N ARG A 320 9.31 -1.82 -9.87
CA ARG A 320 8.34 -2.72 -9.21
C ARG A 320 9.04 -3.44 -8.04
N PRO A 321 9.05 -2.85 -6.83
CA PRO A 321 9.50 -3.56 -5.64
C PRO A 321 8.52 -4.67 -5.22
N PRO A 322 9.02 -5.70 -4.52
CA PRO A 322 8.21 -6.66 -3.78
C PRO A 322 7.82 -6.07 -2.41
N LEU A 323 7.62 -6.92 -1.40
CA LEU A 323 7.63 -6.46 -0.01
C LEU A 323 9.00 -5.86 0.31
N ILE A 324 9.01 -4.71 0.98
CA ILE A 324 10.24 -3.99 1.30
C ILE A 324 10.54 -4.22 2.78
N ALA A 325 11.66 -4.90 3.04
CA ALA A 325 12.16 -5.19 4.39
C ALA A 325 13.01 -4.03 4.96
N GLY A 326 13.54 -4.22 6.16
CA GLY A 326 14.41 -3.25 6.82
C GLY A 326 15.73 -2.97 6.09
N ASP A 327 16.42 -1.92 6.51
CA ASP A 327 17.78 -1.62 6.06
C ASP A 327 18.72 -2.76 6.45
N SER A 328 19.45 -3.31 5.49
CA SER A 328 20.19 -4.56 5.69
C SER A 328 21.35 -4.45 6.69
N LYS A 329 21.74 -3.23 7.07
CA LYS A 329 22.88 -2.97 7.96
C LYS A 329 22.44 -2.61 9.37
N THR A 330 21.41 -1.78 9.49
CA THR A 330 20.93 -1.24 10.78
C THR A 330 19.72 -1.97 11.31
N GLY A 331 18.97 -2.65 10.44
CA GLY A 331 17.71 -3.31 10.74
C GLY A 331 16.52 -2.36 10.88
N ILE A 332 16.74 -1.06 10.72
CA ILE A 332 15.70 -0.04 10.75
C ILE A 332 14.63 -0.38 9.71
N CYS A 333 13.39 -0.49 10.15
CA CYS A 333 12.25 -0.89 9.31
C CYS A 333 10.97 -0.14 9.72
N ASN A 334 9.92 -0.29 8.90
CA ASN A 334 8.59 0.20 9.23
C ASN A 334 7.84 -0.84 10.06
N THR A 335 7.69 -0.63 11.37
CA THR A 335 6.97 -1.56 12.26
C THR A 335 5.49 -1.75 11.94
N HIS A 336 4.91 -0.94 11.05
CA HIS A 336 3.54 -1.05 10.57
C HIS A 336 3.43 -1.79 9.22
N ASP A 337 4.53 -2.33 8.69
CA ASP A 337 4.46 -3.15 7.47
C ASP A 337 3.88 -4.55 7.75
N PHE A 338 3.40 -5.20 6.69
CA PHE A 338 2.69 -6.47 6.79
C PHE A 338 3.55 -7.59 7.38
N ILE A 339 4.83 -7.69 7.03
CA ILE A 339 5.72 -8.75 7.53
C ILE A 339 5.89 -8.58 9.04
N ASN A 340 6.12 -7.35 9.50
CA ASN A 340 6.28 -7.04 10.91
C ASN A 340 4.99 -7.26 11.72
N LEU A 341 3.84 -6.84 11.20
CA LEU A 341 2.54 -7.03 11.84
C LEU A 341 2.16 -8.53 11.90
N MET A 342 2.32 -9.28 10.81
CA MET A 342 2.08 -10.72 10.78
C MET A 342 3.01 -11.45 11.75
N THR A 343 4.30 -11.11 11.76
CA THR A 343 5.28 -11.75 12.64
C THR A 343 4.93 -11.50 14.10
N LYS A 344 4.72 -10.25 14.50
CA LYS A 344 4.37 -9.89 15.88
C LYS A 344 3.09 -10.57 16.33
N GLY A 345 2.05 -10.52 15.50
CA GLY A 345 0.75 -11.05 15.88
C GLY A 345 0.71 -12.58 15.96
N CYS A 346 1.44 -13.28 15.09
CA CYS A 346 1.62 -14.72 15.20
C CYS A 346 2.47 -15.11 16.43
N LEU A 347 3.51 -14.34 16.75
CA LEU A 347 4.30 -14.51 17.98
C LEU A 347 3.43 -14.36 19.24
N GLN A 348 2.57 -13.34 19.29
CA GLN A 348 1.63 -13.14 20.41
C GLN A 348 0.57 -14.25 20.49
N MET A 349 0.14 -14.81 19.36
CA MET A 349 -0.81 -15.94 19.31
C MET A 349 -0.13 -17.30 19.56
N GLY A 350 1.20 -17.36 19.54
CA GLY A 350 1.98 -18.60 19.72
C GLY A 350 1.94 -19.56 18.53
N THR A 351 1.33 -19.18 17.40
CA THR A 351 1.22 -20.05 16.21
C THR A 351 1.35 -19.28 14.90
N PHE A 352 1.96 -19.91 13.89
CA PHE A 352 1.99 -19.48 12.49
C PHE A 352 1.17 -20.43 11.61
N PRO A 353 0.64 -19.97 10.47
CA PRO A 353 0.00 -20.86 9.52
C PRO A 353 1.05 -21.67 8.74
N ASP A 354 0.84 -22.98 8.60
CA ASP A 354 1.59 -23.87 7.71
C ASP A 354 1.04 -23.74 6.28
N VAL A 355 1.64 -22.81 5.54
CA VAL A 355 1.28 -22.45 4.17
C VAL A 355 2.52 -22.40 3.30
N ASP A 356 2.34 -22.75 2.03
CA ASP A 356 3.41 -22.78 1.04
C ASP A 356 3.62 -21.39 0.42
N TYR A 357 4.19 -20.47 1.20
CA TYR A 357 4.53 -19.12 0.77
C TYR A 357 6.03 -18.95 0.58
N MET A 358 6.38 -18.27 -0.52
CA MET A 358 7.70 -17.67 -0.69
C MET A 358 7.67 -16.25 -0.17
N LEU A 359 8.49 -15.97 0.83
CA LEU A 359 8.72 -14.64 1.35
C LEU A 359 9.74 -13.93 0.47
N ASP A 360 9.19 -13.21 -0.49
CA ASP A 360 9.93 -12.31 -1.34
C ASP A 360 9.96 -10.92 -0.72
N MET A 361 11.09 -10.62 -0.08
CA MET A 361 11.32 -9.35 0.59
C MET A 361 12.71 -8.80 0.24
N SER A 362 12.74 -7.56 -0.22
CA SER A 362 13.97 -6.87 -0.59
C SER A 362 14.34 -5.84 0.48
N PRO A 363 15.59 -5.79 0.99
CA PRO A 363 16.02 -4.74 1.90
C PRO A 363 15.82 -3.34 1.30
N VAL A 364 15.30 -2.39 2.08
CA VAL A 364 14.98 -1.04 1.60
C VAL A 364 16.18 -0.33 1.00
N ASP A 365 17.39 -0.57 1.51
CA ASP A 365 18.61 0.06 1.02
C ASP A 365 19.08 -0.51 -0.32
N TYR A 366 18.78 -1.77 -0.62
CA TYR A 366 18.95 -2.30 -1.97
C TYR A 366 17.95 -1.65 -2.93
N VAL A 367 16.67 -1.60 -2.53
CA VAL A 367 15.59 -1.02 -3.37
C VAL A 367 15.86 0.46 -3.67
N SER A 368 16.17 1.27 -2.67
CA SER A 368 16.42 2.70 -2.85
C SER A 368 17.64 2.98 -3.72
N LYS A 369 18.75 2.25 -3.50
CA LYS A 369 19.96 2.36 -4.33
C LYS A 369 19.68 1.98 -5.78
N ALA A 370 18.97 0.88 -6.00
CA ALA A 370 18.61 0.45 -7.35
C ALA A 370 17.75 1.49 -8.06
N ILE A 371 16.74 2.07 -7.39
CA ILE A 371 15.91 3.14 -7.96
C ILE A 371 16.76 4.32 -8.40
N VAL A 372 17.58 4.87 -7.50
CA VAL A 372 18.40 6.08 -7.79
C VAL A 372 19.52 5.81 -8.80
N TYR A 373 20.09 4.62 -8.81
CA TYR A 373 21.09 4.25 -9.80
C TYR A 373 20.48 4.11 -11.20
N LEU A 374 19.38 3.37 -11.31
CA LEU A 374 18.72 3.09 -12.60
C LEU A 374 18.07 4.34 -13.18
N SER A 375 17.52 5.23 -12.35
CA SER A 375 16.89 6.48 -12.79
C SER A 375 17.85 7.42 -13.53
N ARG A 376 19.14 7.34 -13.20
CA ARG A 376 20.20 8.19 -13.78
C ARG A 376 20.80 7.60 -15.06
N GLN A 377 20.36 6.42 -15.50
CA GLN A 377 20.82 5.80 -16.74
C GLN A 377 19.87 6.15 -17.89
N PRO A 378 20.35 6.78 -18.97
CA PRO A 378 19.53 7.01 -20.16
C PRO A 378 18.90 5.74 -20.72
N GLU A 379 19.59 4.61 -20.61
CA GLU A 379 19.15 3.29 -21.10
C GLU A 379 17.99 2.70 -20.29
N SER A 380 17.67 3.27 -19.12
CA SER A 380 16.52 2.87 -18.29
C SER A 380 15.22 3.52 -18.73
N LEU A 381 15.27 4.54 -19.59
CA LEU A 381 14.07 5.20 -20.09
C LEU A 381 13.26 4.23 -20.96
N GLY A 382 11.96 4.18 -20.70
CA GLY A 382 11.00 3.28 -21.35
C GLY A 382 10.90 1.88 -20.74
N LYS A 383 11.79 1.52 -19.80
CA LYS A 383 11.88 0.19 -19.21
C LYS A 383 11.18 0.09 -17.85
N ALA A 384 10.78 -1.13 -17.51
CA ALA A 384 10.42 -1.53 -16.16
C ALA A 384 11.52 -2.39 -15.51
N PHE A 385 11.56 -2.42 -14.18
CA PHE A 385 12.53 -3.20 -13.40
C PHE A 385 11.83 -3.88 -12.22
N HIS A 386 12.02 -5.18 -12.05
CA HIS A 386 11.60 -5.91 -10.85
C HIS A 386 12.71 -5.81 -9.81
N LEU A 387 12.44 -5.13 -8.69
CA LEU A 387 13.41 -4.95 -7.60
C LEU A 387 13.30 -6.08 -6.57
N GLN A 388 13.03 -7.27 -7.08
CA GLN A 388 12.75 -8.49 -6.31
C GLN A 388 14.02 -9.03 -5.65
N HIS A 389 13.86 -9.77 -4.56
CA HIS A 389 14.97 -10.54 -4.02
C HIS A 389 15.30 -11.69 -5.00
N PRO A 390 16.55 -11.84 -5.47
CA PRO A 390 16.90 -12.85 -6.48
C PRO A 390 16.82 -14.29 -5.96
N GLN A 391 16.77 -14.47 -4.65
CA GLN A 391 16.69 -15.76 -3.95
C GLN A 391 15.71 -15.67 -2.77
N PRO A 392 14.38 -15.63 -3.02
CA PRO A 392 13.41 -15.59 -1.93
C PRO A 392 13.49 -16.87 -1.08
N ILE A 393 13.00 -16.81 0.15
CA ILE A 393 12.99 -17.94 1.10
C ILE A 393 11.57 -18.43 1.33
N SER A 394 11.41 -19.63 1.90
CA SER A 394 10.08 -20.07 2.33
C SER A 394 9.68 -19.41 3.66
N LEU A 395 8.37 -19.32 3.92
CA LEU A 395 7.86 -18.94 5.25
C LEU A 395 8.36 -19.91 6.34
N LYS A 396 8.57 -21.18 6.00
CA LYS A 396 9.09 -22.20 6.93
C LYS A 396 10.49 -21.84 7.40
N ASP A 397 11.37 -21.42 6.50
CA ASP A 397 12.73 -20.99 6.84
C ASP A 397 12.70 -19.80 7.80
N LEU A 398 11.83 -18.81 7.57
CA LEU A 398 11.61 -17.70 8.49
C LEU A 398 11.21 -18.19 9.89
N VAL A 399 10.23 -19.09 9.98
CA VAL A 399 9.73 -19.58 11.26
C VAL A 399 10.78 -20.44 11.98
N GLU A 400 11.59 -21.23 11.26
CA GLU A 400 12.71 -21.97 11.83
C GLU A 400 13.74 -21.04 12.48
N TRP A 401 14.04 -19.91 11.85
CA TRP A 401 14.92 -18.91 12.44
C TRP A 401 14.30 -18.18 13.63
N VAL A 402 13.01 -17.87 13.58
CA VAL A 402 12.29 -17.32 14.74
C VAL A 402 12.37 -18.28 15.95
N LYS A 403 12.20 -19.59 15.73
CA LYS A 403 12.42 -20.62 16.76
C LYS A 403 13.86 -20.62 17.27
N TYR A 404 14.84 -20.52 16.37
CA TYR A 404 16.26 -20.46 16.74
C TYR A 404 16.60 -19.25 17.63
N PHE A 405 15.91 -18.12 17.44
CA PHE A 405 16.04 -16.93 18.30
C PHE A 405 15.33 -17.05 19.66
N GLY A 406 14.71 -18.20 19.96
CA GLY A 406 14.15 -18.50 21.28
C GLY A 406 12.65 -18.25 21.41
N TYR A 407 11.95 -17.92 20.32
CA TYR A 407 10.50 -17.75 20.35
C TYR A 407 9.77 -19.11 20.32
N PRO A 408 8.92 -19.42 21.32
CA PRO A 408 8.17 -20.67 21.37
C PRO A 408 6.98 -20.61 20.42
N ILE A 409 7.20 -20.98 19.16
CA ILE A 409 6.20 -20.88 18.09
C ILE A 409 6.02 -22.22 17.38
N GLU A 410 4.80 -22.54 16.98
CA GLU A 410 4.47 -23.73 16.18
C GLU A 410 3.81 -23.33 14.86
N MET A 411 4.01 -24.12 13.80
CA MET A 411 3.25 -23.97 12.55
C MET A 411 2.12 -24.99 12.56
N ILE A 412 0.89 -24.54 12.32
CA ILE A 412 -0.32 -25.37 12.33
C ILE A 412 -1.09 -25.22 11.01
N PRO A 413 -1.93 -26.18 10.60
CA PRO A 413 -2.71 -26.08 9.36
C PRO A 413 -3.48 -24.75 9.26
N TYR A 414 -3.57 -24.19 8.05
CA TYR A 414 -4.12 -22.84 7.85
C TYR A 414 -5.54 -22.66 8.39
N GLU A 415 -6.44 -23.63 8.18
CA GLU A 415 -7.82 -23.57 8.70
C GLU A 415 -7.88 -23.59 10.24
N GLU A 416 -6.98 -24.35 10.87
CA GLU A 416 -6.85 -24.36 12.33
C GLU A 416 -6.33 -23.00 12.83
N TRP A 417 -5.33 -22.45 12.14
CA TRP A 417 -4.79 -21.12 12.44
C TRP A 417 -5.86 -20.02 12.32
N GLN A 418 -6.68 -20.04 11.26
CA GLN A 418 -7.82 -19.13 11.11
C GLN A 418 -8.82 -19.26 12.26
N SER A 419 -9.10 -20.50 12.69
CA SER A 419 -9.99 -20.76 13.82
C SER A 419 -9.44 -20.19 15.13
N LYS A 420 -8.13 -20.32 15.39
CA LYS A 420 -7.49 -19.69 16.56
C LYS A 420 -7.50 -18.16 16.45
N LEU A 421 -7.22 -17.61 15.27
CA LEU A 421 -7.32 -16.18 15.02
C LEU A 421 -8.72 -15.65 15.37
N ILE A 422 -9.79 -16.33 14.96
CA ILE A 422 -11.18 -15.92 15.25
C ILE A 422 -11.48 -15.99 16.76
N ASN A 423 -11.10 -17.09 17.41
CA ASN A 423 -11.53 -17.39 18.78
C ASN A 423 -10.65 -16.76 19.88
N GLU A 424 -9.35 -16.57 19.63
CA GLU A 424 -8.38 -16.18 20.66
C GLU A 424 -7.95 -14.71 20.56
N VAL A 425 -8.00 -14.11 19.37
CA VAL A 425 -7.54 -12.72 19.16
C VAL A 425 -8.73 -11.74 19.23
N SER A 426 -9.01 -11.17 20.40
CA SER A 426 -10.21 -10.34 20.61
C SER A 426 -9.97 -8.83 20.68
N SER A 427 -8.72 -8.37 20.59
CA SER A 427 -8.36 -6.95 20.74
C SER A 427 -7.28 -6.49 19.76
N THR A 428 -7.21 -5.17 19.55
CA THR A 428 -6.23 -4.49 18.71
C THR A 428 -4.80 -4.54 19.24
N GLU A 429 -4.57 -5.05 20.46
CA GLU A 429 -3.22 -5.28 21.01
C GLU A 429 -2.45 -6.34 20.22
N ASN A 430 -3.18 -7.29 19.61
CA ASN A 430 -2.63 -8.17 18.61
C ASN A 430 -2.91 -7.61 17.21
N PRO A 431 -1.88 -7.30 16.40
CA PRO A 431 -2.06 -6.69 15.09
C PRO A 431 -2.80 -7.59 14.09
N LEU A 432 -2.91 -8.91 14.31
CA LEU A 432 -3.75 -9.76 13.46
C LEU A 432 -5.22 -9.38 13.53
N TYR A 433 -5.68 -8.76 14.63
CA TYR A 433 -7.07 -8.34 14.78
C TYR A 433 -7.49 -7.37 13.67
N THR A 434 -6.67 -6.37 13.37
CA THR A 434 -6.94 -5.39 12.31
C THR A 434 -6.71 -5.96 10.90
N LEU A 435 -5.92 -7.04 10.78
CA LEU A 435 -5.69 -7.76 9.53
C LEU A 435 -6.73 -8.86 9.26
N ARG A 436 -7.69 -9.12 10.17
CA ARG A 436 -8.74 -10.13 9.98
C ARG A 436 -9.47 -10.03 8.64
N PRO A 437 -9.85 -8.84 8.11
CA PRO A 437 -10.50 -8.76 6.81
C PRO A 437 -9.61 -9.33 5.70
N PHE A 438 -8.34 -8.93 5.68
CA PHE A 438 -7.35 -9.48 4.74
C PHE A 438 -7.19 -11.00 4.89
N LEU A 439 -7.17 -11.51 6.13
CA LEU A 439 -6.83 -12.90 6.47
C LEU A 439 -8.01 -13.89 6.37
N LEU A 440 -9.24 -13.41 6.47
CA LEU A 440 -10.43 -14.26 6.66
C LEU A 440 -11.53 -14.00 5.63
N GLU A 441 -11.57 -12.82 5.00
CA GLU A 441 -12.61 -12.52 4.02
C GLU A 441 -12.40 -13.33 2.76
N ARG A 442 -13.50 -13.88 2.25
CA ARG A 442 -13.53 -14.78 1.11
C ARG A 442 -14.08 -14.04 -0.11
N TRP A 443 -13.39 -14.23 -1.22
CA TRP A 443 -13.61 -13.57 -2.50
C TRP A 443 -13.84 -14.63 -3.57
N SER A 444 -14.45 -14.22 -4.69
CA SER A 444 -14.75 -15.08 -5.86
C SER A 444 -15.74 -16.23 -5.59
N ASP A 445 -16.10 -16.94 -6.66
CA ASP A 445 -16.93 -18.15 -6.58
C ASP A 445 -16.20 -19.30 -5.88
N GLU A 446 -14.86 -19.32 -5.90
CA GLU A 446 -14.04 -20.30 -5.17
C GLU A 446 -13.93 -20.01 -3.67
N GLN A 447 -14.47 -18.88 -3.19
CA GLN A 447 -14.46 -18.50 -1.77
C GLN A 447 -13.05 -18.46 -1.15
N LEU A 448 -12.07 -17.98 -1.93
CA LEU A 448 -10.66 -17.86 -1.55
C LEU A 448 -10.44 -16.61 -0.71
N THR A 449 -9.57 -16.72 0.28
CA THR A 449 -9.04 -15.55 1.00
C THR A 449 -7.92 -14.88 0.21
N ILE A 450 -7.56 -13.65 0.57
CA ILE A 450 -6.38 -13.01 -0.03
C ILE A 450 -5.11 -13.86 0.17
N PRO A 451 -4.79 -14.37 1.37
CA PRO A 451 -3.69 -15.31 1.57
C PRO A 451 -3.70 -16.52 0.63
N ASP A 452 -4.86 -17.12 0.34
CA ASP A 452 -4.94 -18.26 -0.60
C ASP A 452 -4.39 -17.92 -1.99
N LEU A 453 -4.56 -16.66 -2.44
CA LEU A 453 -4.01 -16.17 -3.73
C LEU A 453 -2.49 -16.06 -3.72
N TYR A 454 -1.87 -16.01 -2.54
CA TYR A 454 -0.41 -15.96 -2.38
C TYR A 454 0.25 -17.34 -2.25
N LEU A 455 -0.51 -18.43 -2.29
CA LEU A 455 0.05 -19.77 -2.38
C LEU A 455 0.93 -19.89 -3.63
N GLN A 456 2.08 -20.58 -3.52
CA GLN A 456 3.00 -20.75 -4.65
C GLN A 456 2.32 -21.24 -5.93
N SER A 457 1.36 -22.17 -5.80
CA SER A 457 0.59 -22.71 -6.94
C SER A 457 -0.30 -21.69 -7.65
N ARG A 458 -0.58 -20.54 -7.04
CA ARG A 458 -1.46 -19.49 -7.55
C ARG A 458 -0.71 -18.19 -7.89
N ARG A 459 0.61 -18.12 -7.65
CA ARG A 459 1.43 -16.93 -7.94
C ARG A 459 2.24 -17.06 -9.23
N PRO A 460 2.56 -15.92 -9.86
CA PRO A 460 3.58 -15.90 -10.90
C PRO A 460 4.98 -16.13 -10.33
N ILE A 461 5.87 -16.61 -11.19
CA ILE A 461 7.32 -16.64 -10.96
C ILE A 461 7.88 -15.34 -11.52
N ILE A 462 8.10 -14.35 -10.67
CA ILE A 462 8.65 -13.06 -11.09
C ILE A 462 10.17 -13.21 -11.31
N SER A 463 10.68 -12.75 -12.45
CA SER A 463 12.11 -12.66 -12.75
C SER A 463 12.63 -11.26 -12.45
N CYS A 464 13.85 -11.14 -11.92
CA CYS A 464 14.57 -9.88 -11.78
C CYS A 464 15.89 -9.85 -12.57
N GLN A 465 16.02 -10.71 -13.59
CA GLN A 465 17.27 -10.87 -14.33
C GLN A 465 17.69 -9.61 -15.09
N ALA A 466 16.77 -8.88 -15.72
CA ALA A 466 17.09 -7.64 -16.42
C ALA A 466 17.50 -6.54 -15.43
N THR A 467 16.90 -6.50 -14.23
CA THR A 467 17.36 -5.64 -13.13
C THR A 467 18.79 -5.96 -12.74
N LEU A 468 19.12 -7.23 -12.48
CA LEU A 468 20.48 -7.64 -12.11
C LEU A 468 21.52 -7.29 -13.19
N GLN A 469 21.15 -7.45 -14.46
CA GLN A 469 22.00 -7.04 -15.59
C GLN A 469 22.18 -5.52 -15.65
N ALA A 470 21.12 -4.73 -15.45
CA ALA A 470 21.20 -3.28 -15.46
C ALA A 470 21.99 -2.70 -14.27
N LEU A 471 22.03 -3.43 -13.15
CA LEU A 471 22.88 -3.10 -12.00
C LEU A 471 24.34 -3.58 -12.15
N SER A 472 24.64 -4.37 -13.19
CA SER A 472 26.00 -4.89 -13.40
C SER A 472 26.97 -3.74 -13.68
N GLY A 473 28.05 -3.68 -12.88
CA GLY A 473 29.01 -2.57 -12.90
C GLY A 473 28.81 -1.54 -11.78
N SER A 474 27.71 -1.60 -11.04
CA SER A 474 27.56 -0.91 -9.75
C SER A 474 28.06 -1.79 -8.58
N SER A 475 28.16 -1.21 -7.38
CA SER A 475 28.36 -1.95 -6.13
C SER A 475 27.05 -2.46 -5.51
N ILE A 476 25.91 -2.24 -6.18
CA ILE A 476 24.59 -2.52 -5.66
C ILE A 476 24.30 -4.01 -5.84
N THR A 477 24.16 -4.71 -4.73
CA THR A 477 23.80 -6.12 -4.67
C THR A 477 22.71 -6.30 -3.63
N CYS A 478 21.77 -7.21 -3.87
CA CYS A 478 20.76 -7.56 -2.89
C CYS A 478 21.41 -8.50 -1.86
N PRO A 479 21.49 -8.11 -0.57
CA PRO A 479 22.01 -8.99 0.48
C PRO A 479 21.17 -10.26 0.58
N PRO A 480 21.76 -11.44 0.79
CA PRO A 480 21.00 -12.68 0.93
C PRO A 480 20.10 -12.64 2.17
N ILE A 481 18.95 -13.28 2.08
CA ILE A 481 18.11 -13.52 3.26
C ILE A 481 18.70 -14.69 4.04
N ASP A 482 19.56 -14.38 5.00
CA ASP A 482 20.22 -15.34 5.87
C ASP A 482 19.98 -15.02 7.36
N SER A 483 20.55 -15.87 8.23
CA SER A 483 20.43 -15.70 9.68
C SER A 483 21.03 -14.38 10.18
N GLN A 484 22.03 -13.83 9.50
CA GLN A 484 22.64 -12.55 9.87
C GLN A 484 21.71 -11.38 9.55
N LEU A 485 21.08 -11.38 8.37
CA LEU A 485 20.11 -10.35 8.01
C LEU A 485 18.91 -10.37 8.96
N LEU A 486 18.39 -11.55 9.28
CA LEU A 486 17.26 -11.67 10.21
C LEU A 486 17.63 -11.34 11.65
N MET A 487 18.86 -11.65 12.09
CA MET A 487 19.35 -11.20 13.39
C MET A 487 19.39 -9.66 13.45
N THR A 488 19.84 -9.01 12.37
CA THR A 488 19.84 -7.54 12.26
C THR A 488 18.44 -6.97 12.40
N TYR A 489 17.44 -7.52 11.68
CA TYR A 489 16.05 -7.09 11.79
C TYR A 489 15.47 -7.34 13.19
N THR A 490 15.62 -8.56 13.71
CA THR A 490 15.09 -8.94 15.03
C THR A 490 15.72 -8.09 16.13
N SER A 491 17.02 -7.81 16.06
CA SER A 491 17.72 -6.95 17.02
C SER A 491 17.13 -5.55 17.06
N TYR A 492 16.84 -4.95 15.91
CA TYR A 492 16.19 -3.64 15.83
C TYR A 492 14.76 -3.68 16.42
N LEU A 493 13.97 -4.70 16.08
CA LEU A 493 12.60 -4.84 16.59
C LEU A 493 12.56 -5.05 18.11
N VAL A 494 13.55 -5.75 18.68
CA VAL A 494 13.69 -5.91 20.13
C VAL A 494 14.15 -4.60 20.79
N GLN A 495 15.14 -3.91 20.22
CA GLN A 495 15.65 -2.63 20.74
C GLN A 495 14.59 -1.53 20.78
N THR A 496 13.68 -1.53 19.81
CA THR A 496 12.54 -0.59 19.76
C THR A 496 11.38 -0.98 20.69
N GLY A 497 11.46 -2.15 21.34
CA GLY A 497 10.38 -2.70 22.16
C GLY A 497 9.18 -3.20 21.33
N PHE A 498 9.31 -3.30 20.01
CA PHE A 498 8.24 -3.81 19.15
C PHE A 498 8.03 -5.31 19.36
N LEU A 499 9.12 -6.06 19.49
CA LEU A 499 9.15 -7.45 19.95
C LEU A 499 9.79 -7.53 21.34
N THR A 500 9.35 -8.51 22.13
CA THR A 500 9.96 -8.83 23.43
C THR A 500 10.57 -10.23 23.34
N LEU A 501 11.81 -10.41 23.79
CA LEU A 501 12.36 -11.77 23.92
C LEU A 501 11.65 -12.49 25.07
N ALA A 502 11.40 -13.79 24.89
CA ALA A 502 10.76 -14.64 25.88
C ALA A 502 11.61 -14.81 27.15
#